data_AF-A0A254QDB8-F1
#
_entry.id   AF-A0A254QDB8-F1
#
_cell.length_a   1.000
_cell.length_b   1.000
_cell.length_c   1.000
_cell.angle_alpha   90.00
_cell.angle_beta   90.00
_cell.angle_gamma   90.00
#
_symmetry.space_group_name_H-M   'P 1'
#
loop_
_entity.id
_entity.type
_entity.pdbx_description
1 polymer ?
#
loop_
_entity_poly.entity_id
_entity_poly.type
_entity_poly.pdbx_seq_one_letter_code
_entity_poly.pdbx_strand_id
1 'polypeptide(L)'
;MPLKNIPLGTLVHNIEFHPGKGGQMVRSAGTSAQVMAKEGSYVTLRLPSGEMRMVHNTCRATVGEVGNAEHENESLGKAGKSRNLGRKPHVRGVVKSPRDHPHGGGEAKSPVGRKKGPVDRWGNKSLGERTRSNKKTDKLIVRRRYGK
;
A
#
# COMPACT_ATOMS: atom_id res chain seq x y z
N MET A 1 -6.82 6.78 21.63
CA MET A 1 -6.15 6.41 22.91
C MET A 1 -4.76 5.85 22.65
N PRO A 2 -3.80 5.87 23.60
CA PRO A 2 -2.48 5.27 23.40
C PRO A 2 -2.53 3.75 23.22
N LEU A 3 -1.69 3.19 22.34
CA LEU A 3 -1.62 1.75 22.06
C LEU A 3 -1.33 0.91 23.30
N LYS A 4 -0.57 1.44 24.26
CA LYS A 4 -0.32 0.78 25.56
C LYS A 4 -1.61 0.39 26.30
N ASN A 5 -2.68 1.17 26.17
CA ASN A 5 -3.93 0.96 26.92
C ASN A 5 -4.93 0.06 26.18
N ILE A 6 -4.72 -0.21 24.88
CA ILE A 6 -5.67 -0.94 24.04
C ILE A 6 -5.48 -2.46 24.23
N PRO A 7 -6.51 -3.26 24.54
CA PRO A 7 -6.33 -4.70 24.76
C PRO A 7 -5.77 -5.43 23.53
N LEU A 8 -5.07 -6.53 23.75
CA LEU A 8 -4.61 -7.41 22.67
C LEU A 8 -5.82 -7.98 21.89
N GLY A 9 -5.63 -8.24 20.61
CA GLY A 9 -6.65 -8.79 19.71
C GLY A 9 -7.65 -7.76 19.17
N THR A 10 -7.72 -6.56 19.75
CA THR A 10 -8.65 -5.52 19.30
C THR A 10 -8.30 -4.96 17.92
N LEU A 11 -9.35 -4.56 17.20
CA LEU A 11 -9.24 -3.85 15.93
C LEU A 11 -9.08 -2.35 16.18
N VAL A 12 -8.13 -1.75 15.47
CA VAL A 12 -7.78 -0.34 15.55
C VAL A 12 -7.57 0.28 14.18
N HIS A 13 -7.87 1.56 14.06
CA HIS A 13 -7.62 2.38 12.87
C HIS A 13 -7.03 3.74 13.27
N ASN A 14 -6.66 4.55 12.27
CA ASN A 14 -6.07 5.87 12.45
C ASN A 14 -4.86 5.89 13.40
N ILE A 15 -3.86 5.05 13.09
CA ILE A 15 -2.71 4.82 13.96
C ILE A 15 -1.60 5.83 13.66
N GLU A 16 -1.02 6.41 14.72
CA GLU A 16 0.17 7.25 14.65
C GLU A 16 1.42 6.45 14.28
N PHE A 17 2.25 6.98 13.38
CA PHE A 17 3.55 6.38 13.06
C PHE A 17 4.64 6.80 14.06
N HIS A 18 4.54 8.04 14.55
CA HIS A 18 5.35 8.59 15.63
C HIS A 18 4.44 9.29 16.64
N PRO A 19 4.76 9.27 17.93
CA PRO A 19 3.92 9.89 18.95
C PRO A 19 3.65 11.36 18.65
N GLY A 20 2.38 11.76 18.64
CA GLY A 20 1.98 13.16 18.46
C GLY A 20 2.02 13.70 17.03
N LYS A 21 2.43 12.89 16.04
CA LYS A 21 2.44 13.30 14.61
C LYS A 21 1.06 13.16 13.93
N GLY A 22 0.05 12.69 14.66
CA GLY A 22 -1.26 12.37 14.13
C GLY A 22 -1.30 11.03 13.39
N GLY A 23 -2.51 10.53 13.17
CA GLY A 23 -2.74 9.23 12.54
C GLY A 23 -2.31 9.23 11.08
N GLN A 24 -1.44 8.29 10.71
CA GLN A 24 -0.89 8.17 9.35
C GLN A 24 -1.27 6.85 8.71
N MET A 25 -1.45 5.80 9.51
CA MET A 25 -1.73 4.44 9.05
C MET A 25 -3.22 4.09 9.23
N VAL A 26 -3.72 3.20 8.35
CA VAL A 26 -5.07 2.61 8.43
C VAL A 26 -6.16 3.68 8.48
N ARG A 27 -6.27 4.43 7.38
CA ARG A 27 -7.25 5.54 7.23
C ARG A 27 -8.22 5.34 6.06
N SER A 28 -8.00 4.30 5.26
CA SER A 28 -8.83 4.01 4.09
C SER A 28 -10.15 3.39 4.52
N ALA A 29 -11.18 3.55 3.69
CA ALA A 29 -12.50 2.98 3.92
C ALA A 29 -12.43 1.46 4.14
N GLY A 30 -13.18 0.93 5.11
CA GLY A 30 -13.22 -0.50 5.44
C GLY A 30 -11.90 -1.10 5.93
N THR A 31 -10.95 -0.29 6.39
CA THR A 31 -9.66 -0.80 6.88
C THR A 31 -9.56 -0.79 8.39
N SER A 32 -8.96 -1.86 8.92
CA SER A 32 -8.56 -2.00 10.32
C SER A 32 -7.20 -2.69 10.41
N ALA A 33 -6.55 -2.53 11.56
CA ALA A 33 -5.36 -3.29 11.96
C ALA A 33 -5.62 -3.95 13.31
N GLN A 34 -4.91 -5.05 13.58
CA GLN A 34 -5.09 -5.80 14.81
C GLN A 34 -3.88 -5.61 15.74
N VAL A 35 -4.13 -5.41 17.04
CA VAL A 35 -3.09 -5.39 18.06
C VAL A 35 -2.69 -6.83 18.40
N MET A 36 -1.47 -7.24 18.06
CA MET A 36 -1.03 -8.64 18.22
C MET A 36 -0.27 -8.86 19.53
N ALA A 37 0.73 -8.03 19.81
CA ALA A 37 1.60 -8.19 20.97
C ALA A 37 2.02 -6.81 21.51
N LYS A 38 2.35 -6.76 22.79
CA LYS A 38 2.91 -5.58 23.47
C LYS A 38 4.18 -6.00 24.19
N GLU A 39 5.31 -5.46 23.76
CA GLU A 39 6.62 -5.82 24.28
C GLU A 39 7.41 -4.55 24.58
N GLY A 40 7.66 -4.31 25.88
CA GLY A 40 8.40 -3.14 26.35
C GLY A 40 7.86 -1.82 25.79
N SER A 41 8.72 -1.11 25.04
CA SER A 41 8.40 0.20 24.45
C SER A 41 7.62 0.12 23.13
N TYR A 42 7.36 -1.08 22.59
CA TYR A 42 6.73 -1.26 21.28
C TYR A 42 5.49 -2.16 21.34
N VAL A 43 4.62 -1.95 20.37
CA VAL A 43 3.39 -2.72 20.14
C VAL A 43 3.44 -3.23 18.71
N THR A 44 3.27 -4.54 18.55
CA THR A 44 3.23 -5.20 17.26
C THR A 44 1.80 -5.17 16.73
N LEU A 45 1.64 -4.56 15.56
CA LEU A 45 0.37 -4.45 14.86
C LEU A 45 0.41 -5.31 13.59
N ARG A 46 -0.69 -6.01 13.31
CA ARG A 46 -0.96 -6.61 12.00
C ARG A 46 -1.72 -5.60 11.16
N LEU A 47 -1.06 -5.10 10.12
CA LEU A 47 -1.63 -4.12 9.19
C LEU A 47 -2.62 -4.80 8.22
N PRO A 48 -3.54 -4.05 7.59
CA PRO A 48 -4.43 -4.59 6.55
C PRO A 48 -3.66 -5.11 5.34
N SER A 49 -2.41 -4.67 5.17
CA SER A 49 -1.47 -5.20 4.19
C SER A 49 -1.04 -6.65 4.46
N GLY A 50 -1.30 -7.21 5.64
CA GLY A 50 -0.72 -8.47 6.11
C GLY A 50 0.69 -8.34 6.69
N GLU A 51 1.30 -7.14 6.65
CA GLU A 51 2.59 -6.87 7.29
C GLU A 51 2.42 -6.79 8.82
N MET A 52 3.34 -7.41 9.57
CA MET A 52 3.44 -7.23 11.02
C MET A 52 4.55 -6.23 11.34
N ARG A 53 4.20 -5.18 12.06
CA ARG A 53 5.07 -4.03 12.30
C ARG A 53 4.99 -3.55 13.75
N MET A 54 6.14 -3.21 14.31
CA MET A 54 6.29 -2.59 15.63
C MET A 54 6.08 -1.07 15.55
N VAL A 55 5.27 -0.56 16.47
CA VAL A 55 4.96 0.87 16.65
C VAL A 55 5.18 1.24 18.10
N HIS A 56 5.62 2.46 18.39
CA HIS A 56 5.88 2.89 19.76
C HIS A 56 4.61 2.84 20.63
N ASN A 57 4.72 2.40 21.88
CA ASN A 57 3.58 2.17 22.77
C ASN A 57 2.77 3.43 23.12
N THR A 58 3.41 4.61 23.04
CA THR A 58 2.78 5.91 23.25
C THR A 58 2.02 6.45 22.03
N CYS A 59 2.21 5.86 20.84
CA CYS A 59 1.44 6.23 19.66
C CYS A 59 -0.06 6.04 19.92
N ARG A 60 -0.86 6.97 19.42
CA ARG A 60 -2.32 6.91 19.54
C ARG A 60 -2.94 6.12 18.38
N ALA A 61 -4.04 5.46 18.68
CA ALA A 61 -4.93 4.83 17.71
C ALA A 61 -6.40 4.97 18.17
N THR A 62 -7.32 4.77 17.24
CA THR A 62 -8.76 4.72 17.50
C THR A 62 -9.21 3.26 17.43
N VAL A 63 -10.11 2.85 18.32
CA VAL A 63 -10.65 1.47 18.34
C VAL A 63 -11.75 1.34 17.28
N GLY A 64 -11.82 0.19 16.64
CA GLY A 64 -12.80 -0.14 15.60
C GLY A 64 -12.23 -0.06 14.19
N GLU A 65 -13.12 -0.10 13.21
CA GLU A 65 -12.83 -0.04 11.78
C GLU A 65 -13.22 1.31 11.18
N VAL A 66 -12.57 1.70 10.08
CA VAL A 66 -13.02 2.85 9.28
C VAL A 66 -14.31 2.47 8.56
N GLY A 67 -15.34 3.32 8.63
CA GLY A 67 -16.61 3.09 7.94
C GLY A 67 -16.50 3.01 6.41
N ASN A 68 -17.65 2.79 5.76
CA ASN A 68 -17.78 2.65 4.30
C ASN A 68 -17.03 1.44 3.71
N ALA A 69 -17.21 0.25 4.31
CA ALA A 69 -16.58 -0.98 3.80
C ALA A 69 -17.04 -1.36 2.39
N GLU A 70 -18.24 -0.96 1.98
CA GLU A 70 -18.80 -1.26 0.65
C GLU A 70 -18.20 -0.43 -0.49
N HIS A 71 -17.31 0.53 -0.18
CA HIS A 71 -16.68 1.37 -1.20
C HIS A 71 -15.94 0.56 -2.28
N GLU A 72 -15.43 -0.63 -1.95
CA GLU A 72 -14.78 -1.52 -2.91
C GLU A 72 -15.76 -2.14 -3.91
N ASN A 73 -17.04 -2.28 -3.54
CA ASN A 73 -18.08 -2.87 -4.38
C ASN A 73 -18.63 -1.89 -5.44
N GLU A 74 -18.27 -0.61 -5.36
CA GLU A 74 -18.76 0.40 -6.29
C GLU A 74 -18.20 0.22 -7.71
N SER A 75 -19.06 -0.10 -8.67
CA SER A 75 -18.71 -0.03 -10.10
C SER A 75 -18.84 1.41 -10.64
N LEU A 76 -17.85 1.86 -11.39
CA LEU A 76 -17.88 3.21 -12.00
C LEU A 76 -18.87 3.30 -13.17
N GLY A 77 -19.13 2.20 -13.87
CA GLY A 77 -20.05 2.09 -15.02
C GLY A 77 -19.62 2.84 -16.28
N LYS A 78 -19.38 4.16 -16.19
CA LYS A 78 -19.04 5.02 -17.33
C LYS A 78 -17.69 5.72 -17.17
N ALA A 79 -17.01 5.96 -18.30
CA ALA A 79 -15.72 6.65 -18.32
C ALA A 79 -15.77 8.07 -17.72
N GLY A 80 -16.87 8.80 -17.91
CA GLY A 80 -17.06 10.15 -17.35
C GLY A 80 -17.04 10.19 -15.82
N LYS A 81 -17.51 9.14 -15.13
CA LYS A 81 -17.45 9.08 -13.65
C LYS A 81 -16.00 9.04 -13.16
N SER A 82 -15.11 8.36 -13.88
CA SER A 82 -13.66 8.37 -13.60
C SER A 82 -13.04 9.77 -13.76
N ARG A 83 -13.50 10.53 -14.76
CA ARG A 83 -13.06 11.92 -14.96
C ARG A 83 -13.51 12.84 -13.82
N ASN A 84 -14.72 12.65 -13.29
CA ASN A 84 -15.22 13.39 -12.13
C ASN A 84 -14.40 13.13 -10.86
N LEU A 85 -13.80 11.94 -10.73
CA LEU A 85 -12.84 11.60 -9.67
C LEU A 85 -11.44 12.22 -9.90
N GLY A 86 -11.27 13.08 -10.90
CA GLY A 86 -9.99 13.73 -11.24
C GLY A 86 -8.99 12.81 -11.95
N ARG A 87 -9.37 11.59 -12.33
CA ARG A 87 -8.48 10.64 -13.01
C ARG A 87 -8.47 10.89 -14.52
N LYS A 88 -7.29 11.12 -15.09
CA LYS A 88 -7.10 11.29 -16.55
C LYS A 88 -6.90 9.94 -17.25
N PRO A 89 -7.23 9.82 -18.55
CA PRO A 89 -6.94 8.61 -19.31
C PRO A 89 -5.43 8.35 -19.38
N HIS A 90 -5.03 7.08 -19.26
CA HIS A 90 -3.66 6.62 -19.42
C HIS A 90 -3.54 5.69 -20.63
N VAL A 91 -2.47 5.86 -21.43
CA VAL A 91 -2.22 5.07 -22.64
C VAL A 91 -1.19 3.97 -22.33
N ARG A 92 -1.47 2.75 -22.81
CA ARG A 92 -0.58 1.58 -22.64
C ARG A 92 0.78 1.80 -23.33
N GLY A 93 1.84 1.28 -22.72
CA GLY A 93 3.21 1.40 -23.23
C GLY A 93 3.41 0.79 -24.63
N VAL A 94 2.72 -0.31 -24.94
CA VAL A 94 2.84 -1.03 -26.22
C VAL A 94 2.36 -0.21 -27.42
N VAL A 95 1.42 0.72 -27.21
CA VAL A 95 0.83 1.54 -28.30
C VAL A 95 1.67 2.79 -28.59
N LYS A 96 2.68 3.07 -27.76
CA LYS A 96 3.54 4.25 -27.91
C LYS A 96 4.61 4.02 -28.99
N SER A 97 5.29 5.09 -29.39
CA SER A 97 6.49 4.97 -30.23
C SER A 97 7.67 4.37 -29.44
N PRO A 98 8.69 3.76 -30.09
CA PRO A 98 9.90 3.27 -29.43
C PRO A 98 10.64 4.33 -28.60
N ARG A 99 10.52 5.61 -28.99
CA ARG A 99 11.09 6.75 -28.26
C ARG A 99 10.38 7.02 -26.95
N ASP A 100 9.05 6.86 -26.93
CA ASP A 100 8.22 7.25 -25.79
C ASP A 100 8.09 6.18 -24.72
N HIS A 101 8.20 4.90 -25.12
CA HIS A 101 8.18 3.78 -24.20
C HIS A 101 9.06 2.64 -24.68
N PRO A 102 9.79 1.98 -23.77
CA PRO A 102 10.49 0.72 -24.00
C PRO A 102 9.75 -0.43 -24.69
N HIS A 103 8.43 -0.40 -24.73
CA HIS A 103 7.57 -1.44 -25.31
C HIS A 103 6.93 -0.96 -26.63
N GLY A 104 7.21 0.28 -27.02
CA GLY A 104 6.59 0.90 -28.18
C GLY A 104 7.21 0.46 -29.49
N GLY A 105 6.44 0.59 -30.56
CA GLY A 105 6.80 0.20 -31.93
C GLY A 105 6.37 -1.20 -32.33
N GLY A 106 6.92 -1.66 -33.46
CA GLY A 106 6.47 -2.85 -34.18
C GLY A 106 5.50 -2.52 -35.31
N GLU A 107 5.40 -3.41 -36.30
CA GLU A 107 4.52 -3.23 -37.48
C GLU A 107 3.02 -3.30 -37.13
N ALA A 108 2.68 -3.86 -35.96
CA ALA A 108 1.30 -3.99 -35.47
C ALA A 108 1.27 -4.22 -33.95
N LYS A 109 0.43 -5.14 -33.46
CA LYS A 109 0.42 -5.56 -32.05
C LYS A 109 1.67 -6.38 -31.75
N SER A 110 2.57 -5.82 -30.95
CA SER A 110 3.79 -6.52 -30.53
C SER A 110 3.70 -7.09 -29.11
N PRO A 111 4.33 -8.25 -28.85
CA PRO A 111 4.59 -8.70 -27.49
C PRO A 111 5.66 -7.80 -26.83
N VAL A 112 5.85 -7.93 -25.52
CA VAL A 112 6.83 -7.12 -24.76
C VAL A 112 8.26 -7.26 -25.33
N GLY A 113 8.63 -8.43 -25.87
CA GLY A 113 9.87 -8.66 -26.63
C GLY A 113 11.20 -8.49 -25.86
N ARG A 114 11.17 -8.02 -24.61
CA ARG A 114 12.37 -7.74 -23.80
C ARG A 114 12.72 -8.90 -22.87
N LYS A 115 14.02 -9.26 -22.86
CA LYS A 115 14.60 -10.29 -21.97
C LYS A 115 14.36 -10.01 -20.47
N LYS A 116 14.33 -8.74 -20.07
CA LYS A 116 14.10 -8.33 -18.67
C LYS A 116 12.64 -8.49 -18.21
N GLY A 117 11.72 -8.83 -19.12
CA GLY A 117 10.28 -8.82 -18.88
C GLY A 117 9.68 -7.40 -19.00
N PRO A 118 8.46 -7.19 -18.48
CA PRO A 118 7.78 -5.89 -18.52
C PRO A 118 8.57 -4.80 -17.79
N VAL A 119 8.78 -3.67 -18.44
CA VAL A 119 9.46 -2.49 -17.90
C VAL A 119 8.57 -1.25 -17.83
N ASP A 120 8.96 -0.31 -16.99
CA ASP A 120 8.35 1.01 -16.90
C ASP A 120 8.82 1.92 -18.05
N ARG A 121 8.34 3.17 -18.08
CA ARG A 121 8.72 4.15 -19.11
C ARG A 121 10.23 4.43 -19.15
N TRP A 122 10.91 4.26 -18.01
CA TRP A 122 12.34 4.56 -17.85
C TRP A 122 13.23 3.33 -18.06
N GLY A 123 12.64 2.15 -18.27
CA GLY A 123 13.35 0.90 -18.52
C GLY A 123 13.65 0.06 -17.28
N ASN A 124 13.16 0.44 -16.10
CA ASN A 124 13.26 -0.37 -14.89
C ASN A 124 12.27 -1.53 -14.95
N LYS A 125 12.63 -2.66 -14.35
CA LYS A 125 11.76 -3.85 -14.28
C LYS A 125 10.52 -3.56 -13.44
N SER A 126 9.33 -3.73 -14.00
CA SER A 126 8.06 -3.46 -13.30
C SER A 126 7.53 -4.67 -12.53
N LEU A 127 7.93 -5.88 -12.91
CA LEU A 127 7.41 -7.11 -12.33
C LEU A 127 8.44 -7.78 -11.41
N GLY A 128 8.05 -8.01 -10.15
CA GLY A 128 8.80 -8.85 -9.20
C GLY A 128 10.04 -8.20 -8.56
N GLU A 129 10.49 -7.04 -9.04
CA GLU A 129 11.65 -6.34 -8.46
C GLU A 129 11.27 -5.64 -7.14
N ARG A 130 12.06 -5.84 -6.08
CA ARG A 130 11.82 -5.18 -4.78
C ARG A 130 12.51 -3.82 -4.75
N THR A 131 11.74 -2.74 -4.74
CA THR A 131 12.25 -1.36 -4.83
C THR A 131 12.63 -0.72 -3.49
N ARG A 132 12.39 -1.39 -2.35
CA ARG A 132 12.67 -0.84 -1.02
C ARG A 132 14.17 -0.91 -0.70
N SER A 133 14.75 0.22 -0.31
CA SER A 133 16.17 0.33 0.10
C SER A 133 16.41 0.73 1.57
N ASN A 134 15.41 1.28 2.26
CA ASN A 134 15.61 1.83 3.62
C ASN A 134 15.76 0.75 4.69
N LYS A 135 17.00 0.59 5.19
CA LYS A 135 17.38 -0.36 6.25
C LYS A 135 17.01 0.10 7.66
N LYS A 136 16.91 1.40 7.94
CA LYS A 136 16.68 1.94 9.31
C LYS A 136 15.35 1.44 9.90
N THR A 137 14.35 1.26 9.05
CA THR A 137 13.01 0.81 9.43
C THR A 137 12.83 -0.70 9.34
N ASP A 138 13.82 -1.46 8.88
CA ASP A 138 13.70 -2.93 8.76
C ASP A 138 13.61 -3.60 10.13
N LYS A 139 14.32 -3.07 11.14
CA LYS A 139 14.24 -3.57 12.53
C LYS A 139 12.85 -3.48 13.16
N LEU A 140 11.98 -2.61 12.64
CA LEU A 140 10.62 -2.44 13.14
C LEU A 140 9.61 -3.34 12.43
N ILE A 141 10.04 -4.16 11.46
CA ILE A 141 9.16 -5.04 10.69
C ILE A 141 9.47 -6.47 11.07
N VAL A 142 8.51 -7.11 11.71
CA VAL A 142 8.62 -8.51 12.15
C VAL A 142 8.36 -9.45 10.98
N ARG A 143 7.31 -9.19 10.19
CA ARG A 143 6.97 -9.99 9.01
C ARG A 143 6.51 -9.09 7.88
N ARG A 144 7.12 -9.23 6.70
CA ARG A 144 6.72 -8.52 5.49
C ARG A 144 5.48 -9.17 4.88
N ARG A 145 4.64 -8.39 4.17
CA ARG A 145 3.46 -8.88 3.42
C ARG A 145 3.74 -10.14 2.57
N TYR A 146 4.90 -10.18 1.92
CA TYR A 146 5.29 -11.26 1.00
C TYR A 146 6.21 -12.31 1.65
N GLY A 147 6.49 -12.19 2.95
CA GLY A 147 7.24 -13.20 3.69
C GLY A 147 6.30 -14.31 4.11
N LYS A 148 6.51 -15.53 3.58
CA LYS A 148 5.91 -16.74 4.14
C LYS A 148 6.31 -16.86 5.60
#